data_AF-A0A2V3I4N4-F1
#
_entry.id   AF-A0A2V3I4N4-F1
#
_cell.length_a   1.000
_cell.length_b   1.000
_cell.length_c   1.000
_cell.angle_alpha   90.00
_cell.angle_beta   90.00
_cell.angle_gamma   90.00
#
_symmetry.space_group_name_H-M   'P 1'
#
loop_
_entity.id
_entity.type
_entity.pdbx_description
1 polymer ?
#
loop_
_entity_poly.entity_id
_entity_poly.type
_entity_poly.pdbx_seq_one_letter_code
_entity_poly.pdbx_strand_id
1 'polypeptide(L)'
;MTRGRGERLERVGSDSDVTRFGVEGVGSWELDVPNTVYPPREDTHLLAGALLELSRHDGLATEIGCGSGAISILLAALGWKVESCDINPFAVAATRGNASKAGLADVVNVREGGLGEDDWSIPEASDLIVWNLPYLSPPGEGEAVLEAIEEASMSDLTDGGWSDRLLEELESSDGLRDDCLVLMLHRTDPRSPSGPERWKSRGWSSRCLASLRLADERLEVICYWRPGSGNPPTVLEECESTMDEAEGISSEPGWQRVFSSSQKSGRGRRGRSWQSESGDMACTWLIPSSMVEECSPGLIQTAIGAVVSDAIRCNVKWPNDIVTEDGTKLGGVLLEGGSGGPRVKVGIGLNRKGGSVDGMAIAGWEDTVGASRALEVFGMVDTALASLFEEHVLIPRVSREELLRISWRGLSESLSTGTPVTRSGSSVRPIGLTEDGNLMLHSEIGLETVDGVGSLRWGA
;
A
#
# COMPACT_ATOMS: atom_id res chain seq x y z
N MET A 1 40.62 -26.43 23.68
CA MET A 1 40.45 -25.00 23.37
C MET A 1 39.01 -24.64 23.65
N THR A 2 38.85 -23.82 24.67
CA THR A 2 37.61 -23.35 25.28
C THR A 2 36.79 -22.52 24.28
N ARG A 3 35.53 -22.90 24.04
CA ARG A 3 34.53 -22.07 23.37
C ARG A 3 34.29 -20.84 24.24
N GLY A 4 34.50 -19.64 23.70
CA GLY A 4 34.18 -18.38 24.36
C GLY A 4 32.67 -18.30 24.58
N ARG A 5 32.24 -18.08 25.83
CA ARG A 5 30.89 -17.63 26.16
C ARG A 5 30.78 -16.18 25.70
N GLY A 6 29.80 -15.86 24.86
CA GLY A 6 29.40 -14.47 24.64
C GLY A 6 29.05 -13.84 25.98
N GLU A 7 29.51 -12.62 26.22
CA GLU A 7 29.21 -11.87 27.44
C GLU A 7 27.72 -11.52 27.47
N ARG A 8 27.06 -11.88 28.57
CA ARG A 8 25.64 -11.68 28.85
C ARG A 8 25.47 -10.29 29.48
N LEU A 9 24.65 -9.43 28.89
CA LEU A 9 24.28 -8.14 29.49
C LEU A 9 23.22 -8.36 30.57
N GLU A 10 23.63 -8.64 31.80
CA GLU A 10 22.71 -8.72 32.94
C GLU A 10 22.31 -7.31 33.42
N ARG A 11 21.11 -6.85 33.04
CA ARG A 11 20.41 -5.78 33.78
C ARG A 11 19.51 -6.41 34.84
N VAL A 12 20.10 -6.93 35.90
CA VAL A 12 19.35 -7.43 37.07
C VAL A 12 18.98 -6.22 37.95
N GLY A 13 17.78 -5.68 37.74
CA GLY A 13 17.16 -4.67 38.58
C GLY A 13 15.66 -4.56 38.29
N SER A 14 14.82 -4.73 39.32
CA SER A 14 13.35 -4.69 39.26
C SER A 14 12.76 -3.28 39.20
N ASP A 15 13.55 -2.28 38.81
CA ASP A 15 13.10 -0.89 38.76
C ASP A 15 12.45 -0.61 37.39
N SER A 16 11.19 -0.20 37.38
CA SER A 16 10.50 0.31 36.20
C SER A 16 10.82 1.80 36.01
N ASP A 17 11.10 2.21 34.78
CA ASP A 17 11.26 3.62 34.44
C ASP A 17 9.89 4.24 34.12
N VAL A 18 9.65 5.47 34.61
CA VAL A 18 8.46 6.23 34.25
C VAL A 18 8.75 7.03 32.98
N THR A 19 8.03 6.73 31.90
CA THR A 19 8.14 7.41 30.61
C THR A 19 6.86 8.17 30.33
N ARG A 20 6.97 9.43 29.88
CA ARG A 20 5.81 10.21 29.43
C ARG A 20 5.54 9.93 27.95
N PHE A 21 4.33 9.44 27.65
CA PHE A 21 3.82 9.34 26.30
C PHE A 21 2.73 10.39 26.10
N GLY A 22 2.83 11.19 25.03
CA GLY A 22 1.89 12.27 24.76
C GLY A 22 1.55 12.32 23.28
N VAL A 23 0.27 12.56 23.01
CA VAL A 23 -0.27 12.72 21.66
C VAL A 23 -1.08 14.01 21.65
N GLU A 24 -0.65 14.97 20.83
CA GLU A 24 -1.27 16.29 20.75
C GLU A 24 -2.75 16.18 20.37
N GLY A 25 -3.60 16.95 21.05
CA GLY A 25 -5.05 16.93 20.83
C GLY A 25 -5.80 15.74 21.45
N VAL A 26 -5.10 14.71 21.96
CA VAL A 26 -5.74 13.54 22.57
C VAL A 26 -5.47 13.46 24.07
N GLY A 27 -4.20 13.37 24.48
CA GLY A 27 -3.86 13.14 25.88
C GLY A 27 -2.38 12.93 26.13
N SER A 28 -2.01 12.88 27.41
CA SER A 28 -0.66 12.50 27.84
C SER A 28 -0.74 11.66 29.10
N TRP A 29 0.07 10.59 29.13
CA TRP A 29 0.07 9.56 30.14
C TRP A 29 1.50 9.31 30.63
N GLU A 30 1.63 9.08 31.93
CA GLU A 30 2.87 8.60 32.54
C GLU A 30 2.78 7.08 32.64
N LEU A 31 3.68 6.40 31.93
CA LEU A 31 3.70 4.96 31.78
C LEU A 31 4.82 4.37 32.63
N ASP A 32 4.50 3.38 33.46
CA ASP A 32 5.51 2.53 34.07
C ASP A 32 5.98 1.53 33.02
N VAL A 33 7.27 1.59 32.68
CA VAL A 33 7.89 0.70 31.68
C VAL A 33 8.90 -0.20 32.39
N PRO A 34 8.64 -1.51 32.49
CA PRO A 34 9.63 -2.46 33.00
C PRO A 34 10.89 -2.47 32.11
N ASN A 35 12.05 -2.76 32.69
CA ASN A 35 13.33 -2.76 31.97
C ASN A 35 13.37 -3.69 30.74
N THR A 36 12.60 -4.78 30.77
CA THR A 36 12.50 -5.78 29.70
C THR A 36 11.43 -5.45 28.65
N VAL A 37 10.80 -4.27 28.75
CA VAL A 37 9.72 -3.82 27.86
C VAL A 37 10.21 -2.62 27.08
N TYR A 38 9.98 -2.64 25.77
CA TYR A 38 10.37 -1.53 24.90
C TYR A 38 9.60 -0.23 25.29
N PRO A 39 10.31 0.85 25.66
CA PRO A 39 9.65 2.12 25.96
C PRO A 39 9.16 2.79 24.67
N PRO A 40 8.10 3.62 24.73
CA PRO A 40 7.67 4.40 23.57
C PRO A 40 8.80 5.29 23.03
N ARG A 41 9.00 5.25 21.71
CA ARG A 41 10.00 6.05 20.98
C ARG A 41 9.42 6.68 19.72
N GLU A 42 10.29 7.19 18.85
CA GLU A 42 9.93 7.85 17.59
C GLU A 42 9.04 6.96 16.69
N ASP A 43 9.27 5.65 16.67
CA ASP A 43 8.44 4.65 16.00
C ASP A 43 6.99 4.60 16.55
N THR A 44 6.87 4.63 17.88
CA THR A 44 5.59 4.61 18.60
C THR A 44 4.83 5.91 18.34
N HIS A 45 5.53 7.05 18.32
CA HIS A 45 4.93 8.33 17.96
C HIS A 45 4.53 8.40 16.48
N LEU A 46 5.30 7.79 15.58
CA LEU A 46 4.94 7.70 14.16
C LEU A 46 3.67 6.88 13.96
N LEU A 47 3.58 5.71 14.61
CA LEU A 47 2.39 4.86 14.60
C LEU A 47 1.18 5.58 15.21
N ALA A 48 1.38 6.25 16.35
CA ALA A 48 0.35 7.08 16.98
C ALA A 48 -0.19 8.15 16.03
N GLY A 49 0.69 8.88 15.32
CA GLY A 49 0.29 9.88 14.33
C GLY A 49 -0.58 9.30 13.22
N ALA A 50 -0.19 8.14 12.66
CA ALA A 50 -0.97 7.46 11.64
C ALA A 50 -2.35 7.00 12.12
N LEU A 51 -2.48 6.60 13.40
CA LEU A 51 -3.75 6.22 14.00
C LEU A 51 -4.73 7.41 14.14
N LEU A 52 -4.21 8.63 14.32
CA LEU A 52 -5.03 9.85 14.36
C LEU A 52 -5.67 10.17 13.00
N GLU A 53 -4.96 9.84 11.91
CA GLU A 53 -5.42 10.09 10.54
C GLU A 53 -6.53 9.13 10.09
N LEU A 54 -6.85 8.10 10.88
CA LEU A 54 -7.97 7.22 10.60
C LEU A 54 -9.30 7.99 10.63
N SER A 55 -10.20 7.66 9.72
CA SER A 55 -11.46 8.40 9.51
C SER A 55 -12.55 8.07 10.54
N ARG A 56 -12.39 6.97 11.29
CA ARG A 56 -13.26 6.58 12.41
C ARG A 56 -12.41 5.91 13.49
N HIS A 57 -12.91 5.93 14.72
CA HIS A 57 -12.22 5.41 15.90
C HIS A 57 -13.12 4.54 16.79
N ASP A 58 -14.17 3.97 16.21
CA ASP A 58 -15.09 3.06 16.87
C ASP A 58 -14.97 1.63 16.31
N GLY A 59 -15.34 0.65 17.12
CA GLY A 59 -15.22 -0.77 16.78
C GLY A 59 -14.19 -1.49 17.64
N LEU A 60 -13.66 -2.61 17.13
CA LEU A 60 -12.64 -3.41 17.79
C LEU A 60 -11.26 -3.22 17.15
N ALA A 61 -10.31 -2.71 17.93
CA ALA A 61 -8.91 -2.66 17.56
C ALA A 61 -8.15 -3.78 18.26
N THR A 62 -7.42 -4.59 17.49
CA THR A 62 -6.55 -5.64 17.99
C THR A 62 -5.09 -5.20 17.87
N GLU A 63 -4.38 -5.13 18.99
CA GLU A 63 -2.95 -4.77 19.00
C GLU A 63 -2.08 -6.00 19.26
N ILE A 64 -1.11 -6.24 18.37
CA ILE A 64 -0.11 -7.29 18.52
C ILE A 64 1.16 -6.66 19.10
N GLY A 65 1.64 -7.18 20.24
CA GLY A 65 2.85 -6.69 20.91
C GLY A 65 2.62 -5.36 21.65
N CYS A 66 1.75 -5.38 22.66
CA CYS A 66 1.32 -4.17 23.36
C CYS A 66 2.41 -3.43 24.15
N GLY A 67 3.52 -4.11 24.51
CA GLY A 67 4.67 -3.48 25.16
C GLY A 67 4.31 -2.73 26.45
N SER A 68 4.52 -1.42 26.46
CA SER A 68 4.20 -0.55 27.60
C SER A 68 2.71 -0.18 27.70
N GLY A 69 1.92 -0.49 26.66
CA GLY A 69 0.51 -0.13 26.54
C GLY A 69 0.24 1.25 25.95
N ALA A 70 1.28 1.94 25.44
CA ALA A 70 1.14 3.29 24.88
C ALA A 70 0.10 3.36 23.74
N ILE A 71 0.21 2.45 22.77
CA ILE A 71 -0.73 2.38 21.64
C ILE A 71 -2.09 1.84 22.09
N SER A 72 -2.15 0.86 23.00
CA SER A 72 -3.42 0.36 23.56
C SER A 72 -4.23 1.48 24.23
N ILE A 73 -3.55 2.31 25.02
CA ILE A 73 -4.13 3.46 25.71
C ILE A 73 -4.58 4.52 24.71
N LEU A 74 -3.78 4.80 23.68
CA LEU A 74 -4.15 5.73 22.62
C LEU A 74 -5.41 5.27 21.88
N LEU A 75 -5.46 4.01 21.43
CA LEU A 75 -6.61 3.43 20.75
C LEU A 75 -7.87 3.58 21.62
N ALA A 76 -7.79 3.19 22.89
CA ALA A 76 -8.90 3.32 23.83
C ALA A 76 -9.32 4.79 24.04
N ALA A 77 -8.37 5.72 24.14
CA ALA A 77 -8.64 7.14 24.29
C ALA A 77 -9.30 7.77 23.04
N LEU A 78 -9.04 7.21 21.85
CA LEU A 78 -9.69 7.60 20.60
C LEU A 78 -11.12 7.05 20.46
N GLY A 79 -11.49 6.01 21.23
CA GLY A 79 -12.84 5.45 21.25
C GLY A 79 -12.93 3.96 20.93
N TRP A 80 -11.81 3.30 20.65
CA TRP A 80 -11.77 1.89 20.31
C TRP A 80 -12.04 1.00 21.54
N LYS A 81 -12.69 -0.15 21.32
CA LYS A 81 -12.50 -1.30 22.21
C LYS A 81 -11.20 -1.97 21.83
N VAL A 82 -10.36 -2.29 22.81
CA VAL A 82 -9.00 -2.75 22.54
C VAL A 82 -8.79 -4.17 23.05
N GLU A 83 -8.39 -5.05 22.15
CA GLU A 83 -7.89 -6.40 22.45
C GLU A 83 -6.40 -6.43 22.14
N SER A 84 -5.58 -6.48 23.17
CA SER A 84 -4.13 -6.42 23.01
C SER A 84 -3.48 -7.71 23.51
N CYS A 85 -2.33 -8.06 22.93
CA CYS A 85 -1.56 -9.19 23.40
C CYS A 85 -0.05 -8.91 23.42
N ASP A 86 0.66 -9.68 24.24
CA ASP A 86 2.12 -9.72 24.22
C ASP A 86 2.62 -11.09 24.69
N ILE A 87 3.73 -11.55 24.11
CA ILE A 87 4.43 -12.76 24.58
C ILE A 87 5.19 -12.50 25.88
N ASN A 88 5.50 -11.24 26.19
CA ASN A 88 6.19 -10.85 27.41
C ASN A 88 5.17 -10.61 28.54
N PRO A 89 5.13 -11.43 29.61
CA PRO A 89 4.19 -11.23 30.71
C PRO A 89 4.41 -9.91 31.47
N PHE A 90 5.62 -9.32 31.42
CA PHE A 90 5.88 -7.99 31.99
C PHE A 90 5.25 -6.88 31.15
N ALA A 91 5.19 -7.02 29.82
CA ALA A 91 4.46 -6.11 28.94
C ALA A 91 2.95 -6.18 29.22
N VAL A 92 2.40 -7.39 29.33
CA VAL A 92 0.99 -7.60 29.70
C VAL A 92 0.67 -6.92 31.04
N ALA A 93 1.52 -7.08 32.05
CA ALA A 93 1.35 -6.44 33.35
C ALA A 93 1.48 -4.91 33.26
N ALA A 94 2.45 -4.39 32.51
CA ALA A 94 2.65 -2.96 32.29
C ALA A 94 1.44 -2.32 31.60
N THR A 95 0.97 -2.89 30.49
CA THR A 95 -0.21 -2.40 29.76
C THR A 95 -1.45 -2.37 30.65
N ARG A 96 -1.73 -3.44 31.41
CA ARG A 96 -2.87 -3.46 32.36
C ARG A 96 -2.73 -2.38 33.45
N GLY A 97 -1.54 -2.23 34.02
CA GLY A 97 -1.26 -1.22 35.04
C GLY A 97 -1.44 0.20 34.52
N ASN A 98 -0.85 0.50 33.35
CA ASN A 98 -0.90 1.80 32.72
C ASN A 98 -2.32 2.14 32.22
N ALA A 99 -3.05 1.19 31.65
CA ALA A 99 -4.44 1.39 31.26
C ALA A 99 -5.34 1.68 32.48
N SER A 100 -5.11 1.00 33.60
CA SER A 100 -5.80 1.28 34.86
C SER A 100 -5.49 2.68 35.39
N LYS A 101 -4.21 3.08 35.40
CA LYS A 101 -3.80 4.46 35.76
C LYS A 101 -4.43 5.52 34.86
N ALA A 102 -4.63 5.21 33.58
CA ALA A 102 -5.28 6.09 32.62
C ALA A 102 -6.82 6.09 32.73
N GLY A 103 -7.42 5.24 33.57
CA GLY A 103 -8.88 5.10 33.69
C GLY A 103 -9.54 4.36 32.52
N LEU A 104 -8.78 3.52 31.81
CA LEU A 104 -9.19 2.81 30.59
C LEU A 104 -9.21 1.28 30.75
N ALA A 105 -9.13 0.76 31.98
CA ALA A 105 -9.09 -0.68 32.24
C ALA A 105 -10.36 -1.43 31.76
N ASP A 106 -11.51 -0.76 31.67
CA ASP A 106 -12.77 -1.37 31.23
C ASP A 106 -12.86 -1.52 29.70
N VAL A 107 -11.96 -0.87 28.95
CA VAL A 107 -11.96 -0.85 27.48
C VAL A 107 -10.72 -1.48 26.86
N VAL A 108 -9.64 -1.64 27.64
CA VAL A 108 -8.41 -2.32 27.22
C VAL A 108 -8.34 -3.71 27.85
N ASN A 109 -8.59 -4.74 27.05
CA ASN A 109 -8.33 -6.11 27.42
C ASN A 109 -6.93 -6.53 26.95
N VAL A 110 -6.19 -7.21 27.82
CA VAL A 110 -4.80 -7.63 27.55
C VAL A 110 -4.66 -9.09 27.91
N ARG A 111 -4.07 -9.90 27.01
CA ARG A 111 -3.75 -11.31 27.25
C ARG A 111 -2.30 -11.63 26.90
N GLU A 112 -1.76 -12.64 27.56
CA GLU A 112 -0.47 -13.23 27.15
C GLU A 112 -0.68 -14.04 25.86
N GLY A 113 0.28 -13.95 24.95
CA GLY A 113 0.27 -14.65 23.67
C GLY A 113 0.61 -13.74 22.50
N GLY A 114 0.87 -14.34 21.34
CA GLY A 114 1.21 -13.62 20.13
C GLY A 114 1.23 -14.55 18.92
N LEU A 115 1.55 -13.97 17.76
CA LEU A 115 1.61 -14.68 16.50
C LEU A 115 2.54 -15.89 16.57
N GLY A 116 2.02 -17.08 16.26
CA GLY A 116 2.77 -18.35 16.28
C GLY A 116 2.63 -19.18 17.56
N GLU A 117 1.92 -18.71 18.58
CA GLU A 117 1.56 -19.51 19.76
C GLU A 117 0.31 -20.37 19.50
N ASP A 118 0.30 -21.62 19.96
CA ASP A 118 -0.75 -22.62 19.66
C ASP A 118 -2.17 -22.19 20.09
N ASP A 119 -2.30 -21.40 21.15
CA ASP A 119 -3.57 -20.94 21.73
C ASP A 119 -3.88 -19.46 21.42
N TRP A 120 -3.25 -18.88 20.40
CA TRP A 120 -3.45 -17.49 20.00
C TRP A 120 -4.12 -17.37 18.63
N SER A 121 -5.07 -16.44 18.53
CA SER A 121 -5.73 -16.09 17.28
C SER A 121 -6.19 -14.63 17.30
N ILE A 122 -6.33 -14.04 16.11
CA ILE A 122 -6.88 -12.70 15.96
C ILE A 122 -8.40 -12.76 16.13
N PRO A 123 -9.02 -11.88 16.94
CA PRO A 123 -10.47 -11.85 17.07
C PRO A 123 -11.15 -11.62 15.71
N GLU A 124 -12.05 -12.51 15.32
CA GLU A 124 -12.79 -12.44 14.04
C GLU A 124 -13.51 -11.10 13.84
N ALA A 125 -13.97 -10.49 14.94
CA ALA A 125 -14.67 -9.21 14.95
C ALA A 125 -13.76 -7.97 14.82
N SER A 126 -12.45 -8.14 14.61
CA SER A 126 -11.51 -7.02 14.50
C SER A 126 -11.85 -6.14 13.30
N ASP A 127 -12.02 -4.84 13.55
CA ASP A 127 -12.12 -3.81 12.52
C ASP A 127 -10.73 -3.30 12.11
N LEU A 128 -9.81 -3.26 13.07
CA LEU A 128 -8.45 -2.77 12.93
C LEU A 128 -7.49 -3.72 13.63
N ILE A 129 -6.41 -4.10 12.95
CA ILE A 129 -5.26 -4.79 13.52
C ILE A 129 -4.08 -3.83 13.49
N VAL A 130 -3.39 -3.65 14.61
CA VAL A 130 -2.24 -2.74 14.74
C VAL A 130 -1.02 -3.52 15.20
N TRP A 131 0.12 -3.31 14.53
CA TRP A 131 1.38 -3.89 14.98
C TRP A 131 2.56 -2.94 14.73
N ASN A 132 3.26 -2.56 15.80
CA ASN A 132 4.62 -2.03 15.69
C ASN A 132 5.59 -3.20 15.50
N LEU A 133 5.91 -3.55 14.24
CA LEU A 133 6.68 -4.77 13.94
C LEU A 133 8.09 -4.74 14.55
N PRO A 134 8.59 -5.86 15.08
CA PRO A 134 10.02 -6.03 15.33
C PRO A 134 10.80 -5.96 14.00
N TYR A 135 11.78 -5.07 13.90
CA TYR A 135 12.52 -4.83 12.64
C TYR A 135 14.05 -4.83 12.79
N LEU A 136 14.59 -5.08 13.99
CA LEU A 136 16.04 -5.20 14.17
C LEU A 136 16.53 -6.52 13.55
N SER A 137 17.76 -6.48 13.04
CA SER A 137 18.39 -7.71 12.56
C SER A 137 18.69 -8.62 13.75
N PRO A 138 18.36 -9.93 13.68
CA PRO A 138 18.74 -10.85 14.74
C PRO A 138 20.27 -10.90 14.87
N PRO A 139 20.80 -11.03 16.10
CA PRO A 139 22.24 -10.96 16.36
C PRO A 139 22.99 -12.08 15.63
N GLY A 140 24.14 -11.73 15.05
CA GLY A 140 25.03 -12.66 14.37
C GLY A 140 25.76 -13.62 15.33
N GLU A 141 26.41 -14.66 14.77
CA GLU A 141 27.22 -15.58 15.58
C GLU A 141 28.32 -14.83 16.37
N GLY A 142 28.20 -14.78 17.69
CA GLY A 142 29.17 -14.15 18.59
C GLY A 142 28.86 -12.70 18.97
N GLU A 143 27.74 -12.14 18.52
CA GLU A 143 27.24 -10.85 18.99
C GLU A 143 26.57 -10.99 20.38
N ALA A 144 26.48 -9.88 21.11
CA ALA A 144 25.78 -9.85 22.39
C ALA A 144 24.28 -10.08 22.14
N VAL A 145 23.70 -11.07 22.82
CA VAL A 145 22.28 -11.43 22.71
C VAL A 145 21.56 -10.91 23.95
N LEU A 146 20.39 -10.30 23.77
CA LEU A 146 19.51 -9.91 24.88
C LEU A 146 18.91 -11.15 25.58
N GLU A 147 18.14 -10.96 26.64
CA GLU A 147 17.32 -12.08 27.14
C GLU A 147 16.33 -12.51 26.05
N ALA A 148 16.01 -13.82 25.97
CA ALA A 148 15.24 -14.37 24.85
C ALA A 148 13.91 -13.66 24.57
N ILE A 149 13.26 -13.15 25.63
CA ILE A 149 12.00 -12.39 25.55
C ILE A 149 12.24 -10.98 24.98
N GLU A 150 13.31 -10.31 25.40
CA GLU A 150 13.68 -8.99 24.88
C GLU A 150 14.07 -9.10 23.40
N GLU A 151 14.83 -10.13 23.04
CA GLU A 151 15.23 -10.41 21.66
C GLU A 151 14.01 -10.67 20.75
N ALA A 152 13.07 -11.50 21.21
CA ALA A 152 11.84 -11.81 20.46
C ALA A 152 10.95 -10.57 20.23
N SER A 153 11.02 -9.57 21.11
CA SER A 153 10.26 -8.32 20.98
C SER A 153 10.87 -7.32 19.97
N MET A 154 12.14 -7.50 19.61
CA MET A 154 12.90 -6.50 18.84
C MET A 154 13.36 -7.00 17.47
N SER A 155 13.62 -8.31 17.35
CA SER A 155 14.27 -8.89 16.18
C SER A 155 13.29 -9.48 15.17
N ASP A 156 13.57 -9.20 13.90
CA ASP A 156 12.84 -9.72 12.75
C ASP A 156 13.27 -11.15 12.40
N LEU A 157 12.47 -11.86 11.60
CA LEU A 157 12.77 -13.21 11.14
C LEU A 157 13.58 -13.19 9.84
N THR A 158 14.51 -14.13 9.67
CA THR A 158 15.41 -14.19 8.51
C THR A 158 14.73 -14.62 7.21
N ASP A 159 13.55 -15.26 7.28
CA ASP A 159 12.76 -15.75 6.14
C ASP A 159 11.34 -15.15 6.13
N GLY A 160 11.10 -14.15 5.28
CA GLY A 160 9.80 -13.46 5.13
C GLY A 160 9.46 -12.45 6.24
N GLY A 161 10.12 -12.55 7.39
CA GLY A 161 9.87 -11.65 8.51
C GLY A 161 8.54 -11.92 9.23
N TRP A 162 8.29 -11.17 10.30
CA TRP A 162 7.03 -11.19 11.03
C TRP A 162 5.83 -10.73 10.19
N SER A 163 6.01 -9.80 9.24
CA SER A 163 4.90 -9.34 8.40
C SER A 163 4.33 -10.44 7.50
N ASP A 164 5.19 -11.31 6.95
CA ASP A 164 4.74 -12.44 6.12
C ASP A 164 4.05 -13.50 6.97
N ARG A 165 4.51 -13.73 8.20
CA ARG A 165 3.84 -14.63 9.14
C ARG A 165 2.43 -14.17 9.48
N LEU A 166 2.24 -12.86 9.70
CA LEU A 166 0.90 -12.34 9.96
C LEU A 166 0.02 -12.52 8.72
N LEU A 167 0.55 -12.25 7.54
CA LEU A 167 -0.18 -12.46 6.30
C LEU A 167 -0.63 -13.92 6.13
N GLU A 168 0.25 -14.88 6.41
CA GLU A 168 -0.07 -16.32 6.38
C GLU A 168 -1.20 -16.67 7.36
N GLU A 169 -1.17 -16.12 8.57
CA GLU A 169 -2.20 -16.32 9.59
C GLU A 169 -3.55 -15.69 9.20
N LEU A 170 -3.54 -14.49 8.61
CA LEU A 170 -4.76 -13.83 8.15
C LEU A 170 -5.37 -14.50 6.91
N GLU A 171 -4.56 -15.19 6.11
CA GLU A 171 -5.03 -15.97 4.96
C GLU A 171 -5.54 -17.36 5.36
N SER A 172 -5.06 -17.91 6.48
CA SER A 172 -5.53 -19.19 7.03
C SER A 172 -6.73 -19.04 7.97
N SER A 173 -6.94 -17.86 8.53
CA SER A 173 -8.06 -17.56 9.42
C SER A 173 -9.38 -17.52 8.67
N ASP A 174 -10.26 -18.47 8.99
CA ASP A 174 -11.67 -18.41 8.63
C ASP A 174 -12.39 -17.42 9.57
N GLY A 175 -13.08 -16.42 9.02
CA GLY A 175 -14.00 -15.56 9.80
C GLY A 175 -13.51 -14.14 10.09
N LEU A 176 -12.27 -13.79 9.73
CA LEU A 176 -11.87 -12.38 9.74
C LEU A 176 -12.76 -11.57 8.78
N ARG A 177 -13.20 -10.41 9.22
CA ARG A 177 -13.99 -9.51 8.38
C ARG A 177 -13.21 -9.11 7.14
N ASP A 178 -13.87 -9.14 5.98
CA ASP A 178 -13.24 -8.74 4.72
C ASP A 178 -12.91 -7.23 4.64
N ASP A 179 -13.52 -6.41 5.50
CA ASP A 179 -13.24 -4.98 5.66
C ASP A 179 -12.31 -4.66 6.85
N CYS A 180 -11.65 -5.68 7.43
CA CYS A 180 -10.64 -5.47 8.45
C CYS A 180 -9.42 -4.76 7.85
N LEU A 181 -8.98 -3.69 8.50
CA LEU A 181 -7.75 -2.98 8.14
C LEU A 181 -6.59 -3.51 8.97
N VAL A 182 -5.46 -3.82 8.34
CA VAL A 182 -4.21 -4.10 9.05
C VAL A 182 -3.32 -2.87 8.94
N LEU A 183 -2.82 -2.34 10.05
CA LEU A 183 -1.91 -1.19 10.12
C LEU A 183 -0.61 -1.63 10.77
N MET A 184 0.50 -1.53 10.04
CA MET A 184 1.81 -1.95 10.55
C MET A 184 2.86 -0.89 10.34
N LEU A 185 3.76 -0.77 11.31
CA LEU A 185 5.00 -0.03 11.14
C LEU A 185 6.04 -0.93 10.50
N HIS A 186 6.67 -0.48 9.42
CA HIS A 186 7.74 -1.15 8.71
C HIS A 186 9.01 -0.30 8.72
N ARG A 187 10.18 -0.93 8.83
CA ARG A 187 11.43 -0.32 8.35
C ARG A 187 11.60 -0.61 6.86
N THR A 188 11.49 0.41 6.02
CA THR A 188 11.57 0.24 4.56
C THR A 188 12.92 0.63 3.96
N ASP A 189 13.79 1.26 4.74
CA ASP A 189 15.21 1.46 4.41
C ASP A 189 16.06 1.37 5.68
N PRO A 190 17.17 0.59 5.70
CA PRO A 190 17.46 -0.47 4.74
C PRO A 190 16.32 -1.50 4.74
N ARG A 191 16.17 -2.23 3.63
CA ARG A 191 15.08 -3.22 3.49
C ARG A 191 15.16 -4.26 4.61
N SER A 192 14.06 -4.42 5.36
CA SER A 192 13.87 -5.52 6.32
C SER A 192 13.20 -6.72 5.64
N PRO A 193 13.39 -7.94 6.17
CA PRO A 193 12.60 -9.11 5.79
C PRO A 193 11.09 -8.86 5.83
N SER A 194 10.60 -8.17 6.87
CA SER A 194 9.21 -7.73 7.01
C SER A 194 8.85 -6.54 6.11
N GLY A 195 8.66 -6.81 4.81
CA GLY A 195 8.37 -5.79 3.80
C GLY A 195 6.93 -5.78 3.25
N PRO A 196 6.48 -4.66 2.64
CA PRO A 196 5.13 -4.54 2.05
C PRO A 196 4.93 -5.36 0.76
N GLU A 197 6.02 -5.80 0.12
CA GLU A 197 5.96 -6.38 -1.22
C GLU A 197 5.23 -7.72 -1.28
N ARG A 198 5.34 -8.54 -0.21
CA ARG A 198 4.62 -9.81 -0.14
C ARG A 198 3.12 -9.59 -0.11
N TRP A 199 2.64 -8.62 0.66
CA TRP A 199 1.22 -8.27 0.77
C TRP A 199 0.61 -7.95 -0.59
N LYS A 200 1.26 -7.06 -1.36
CA LYS A 200 0.85 -6.73 -2.73
C LYS A 200 0.82 -7.97 -3.63
N SER A 201 1.86 -8.82 -3.57
CA SER A 201 1.93 -10.05 -4.37
C SER A 201 0.84 -11.08 -4.01
N ARG A 202 0.26 -10.98 -2.81
CA ARG A 202 -0.84 -11.81 -2.31
C ARG A 202 -2.21 -11.17 -2.50
N GLY A 203 -2.29 -10.06 -3.25
CA GLY A 203 -3.55 -9.39 -3.59
C GLY A 203 -4.09 -8.45 -2.52
N TRP A 204 -3.25 -8.00 -1.58
CA TRP A 204 -3.64 -6.99 -0.59
C TRP A 204 -3.25 -5.59 -1.06
N SER A 205 -4.23 -4.69 -1.07
CA SER A 205 -3.99 -3.26 -1.31
C SER A 205 -3.28 -2.63 -0.13
N SER A 206 -2.59 -1.52 -0.39
CA SER A 206 -1.82 -0.85 0.66
C SER A 206 -1.77 0.67 0.50
N ARG A 207 -1.60 1.38 1.62
CA ARG A 207 -1.37 2.83 1.61
C ARG A 207 -0.41 3.20 2.74
N CYS A 208 0.59 4.02 2.44
CA CYS A 208 1.47 4.59 3.46
C CYS A 208 0.77 5.80 4.07
N LEU A 209 0.50 5.77 5.38
CA LEU A 209 -0.15 6.85 6.11
C LEU A 209 0.85 7.83 6.72
N ALA A 210 2.03 7.34 7.11
CA ALA A 210 3.09 8.17 7.67
C ALA A 210 4.47 7.62 7.32
N SER A 211 5.46 8.50 7.19
CA SER A 211 6.84 8.15 6.88
C SER A 211 7.79 9.04 7.68
N LEU A 212 8.87 8.45 8.21
CA LEU A 212 9.88 9.14 9.00
C LEU A 212 11.27 8.64 8.60
N ARG A 213 12.19 9.58 8.33
CA ARG A 213 13.61 9.29 8.15
C ARG A 213 14.34 9.54 9.47
N LEU A 214 14.95 8.50 10.04
CA LEU A 214 15.79 8.56 11.22
C LEU A 214 17.22 8.19 10.82
N ALA A 215 18.05 9.21 10.61
CA ALA A 215 19.41 9.03 10.10
C ALA A 215 19.45 8.18 8.81
N ASP A 216 20.04 6.99 8.87
CA ASP A 216 20.14 6.04 7.77
C ASP A 216 18.91 5.15 7.58
N GLU A 217 17.97 5.17 8.52
CA GLU A 217 16.74 4.37 8.46
C GLU A 217 15.52 5.18 7.99
N ARG A 218 14.59 4.49 7.31
CA ARG A 218 13.25 4.99 7.02
C ARG A 218 12.21 4.05 7.60
N LEU A 219 11.34 4.60 8.45
CA LEU A 219 10.17 3.93 9.00
C LEU A 219 8.91 4.43 8.29
N GLU A 220 7.98 3.52 8.01
CA GLU A 220 6.72 3.83 7.35
C GLU A 220 5.59 3.08 8.04
N VAL A 221 4.47 3.76 8.27
CA VAL A 221 3.24 3.12 8.75
C VAL A 221 2.36 2.86 7.54
N ILE A 222 2.17 1.58 7.24
CA ILE A 222 1.48 1.10 6.04
C ILE A 222 0.23 0.37 6.47
N CYS A 223 -0.91 0.73 5.88
CA CYS A 223 -2.14 -0.03 6.04
C CYS A 223 -2.34 -1.01 4.88
N TYR A 224 -3.03 -2.12 5.14
CA TYR A 224 -3.35 -3.18 4.19
C TYR A 224 -4.80 -3.61 4.31
N TRP A 225 -5.45 -3.89 3.19
CA TRP A 225 -6.81 -4.43 3.13
C TRP A 225 -7.02 -5.28 1.88
N ARG A 226 -8.08 -6.11 1.87
CA ARG A 226 -8.47 -6.89 0.70
C ARG A 226 -9.32 -6.03 -0.25
N PRO A 227 -8.97 -5.93 -1.54
CA PRO A 227 -9.75 -5.16 -2.50
C PRO A 227 -11.23 -5.54 -2.54
N GLY A 228 -12.10 -4.53 -2.53
CA GLY A 228 -13.55 -4.67 -2.55
C GLY A 228 -14.17 -5.28 -1.32
N SER A 229 -13.45 -5.27 -0.20
CA SER A 229 -13.89 -5.89 1.05
C SER A 229 -14.40 -7.31 0.81
N GLY A 230 -13.60 -8.11 0.10
CA GLY A 230 -13.90 -9.51 -0.21
C GLY A 230 -14.88 -9.74 -1.37
N ASN A 231 -15.56 -8.70 -1.87
CA ASN A 231 -16.45 -8.84 -3.01
C ASN A 231 -15.65 -9.14 -4.29
N PRO A 232 -15.95 -10.24 -5.00
CA PRO A 232 -15.22 -10.61 -6.21
C PRO A 232 -15.55 -9.67 -7.38
N PRO A 233 -14.66 -9.56 -8.38
CA PRO A 233 -14.95 -8.85 -9.62
C PRO A 233 -16.02 -9.58 -10.46
N THR A 234 -16.67 -8.86 -11.37
CA THR A 234 -17.42 -9.49 -12.47
C THR A 234 -16.43 -10.01 -13.51
N VAL A 235 -16.45 -11.32 -13.78
CA VAL A 235 -15.51 -12.00 -14.70
C VAL A 235 -16.27 -12.50 -15.93
N LEU A 236 -15.83 -12.09 -17.13
CA LEU A 236 -16.46 -12.45 -18.40
C LEU A 236 -15.42 -12.98 -19.39
N GLU A 237 -15.66 -14.11 -20.05
CA GLU A 237 -14.76 -14.61 -21.11
C GLU A 237 -14.75 -13.69 -22.35
N GLU A 238 -15.89 -13.08 -22.68
CA GLU A 238 -16.00 -12.17 -23.81
C GLU A 238 -17.12 -11.17 -23.55
N CYS A 239 -16.93 -9.91 -23.96
CA CYS A 239 -17.96 -8.88 -23.94
C CYS A 239 -17.86 -7.95 -25.15
N GLU A 240 -18.87 -7.09 -25.35
CA GLU A 240 -18.76 -5.99 -26.30
C GLU A 240 -17.73 -4.97 -25.79
N SER A 241 -17.97 -4.45 -24.58
CA SER A 241 -17.02 -3.57 -23.91
C SER A 241 -17.13 -3.64 -22.39
N THR A 242 -16.00 -3.79 -21.71
CA THR A 242 -15.96 -3.78 -20.23
C THR A 242 -16.44 -2.45 -19.64
N MET A 243 -16.33 -1.35 -20.39
CA MET A 243 -16.85 -0.04 -20.01
C MET A 243 -18.39 0.02 -20.02
N ASP A 244 -19.04 -0.81 -20.83
CA ASP A 244 -20.50 -0.88 -20.90
C ASP A 244 -21.02 -1.86 -19.85
N GLU A 245 -20.32 -2.98 -19.64
CA GLU A 245 -20.59 -3.91 -18.53
C GLU A 245 -20.46 -3.21 -17.17
N ALA A 246 -19.41 -2.39 -16.99
CA ALA A 246 -19.22 -1.62 -15.77
C ALA A 246 -20.34 -0.57 -15.55
N GLU A 247 -20.91 -0.01 -16.61
CA GLU A 247 -22.06 0.88 -16.47
C GLU A 247 -23.26 0.16 -15.85
N GLY A 248 -23.47 -1.11 -16.22
CA GLY A 248 -24.55 -1.96 -15.71
C GLY A 248 -24.51 -2.18 -14.20
N ILE A 249 -23.31 -2.18 -13.60
CA ILE A 249 -23.08 -2.35 -12.15
C ILE A 249 -22.73 -1.02 -11.44
N SER A 250 -22.84 0.12 -12.12
CA SER A 250 -22.43 1.44 -11.58
C SER A 250 -23.18 1.88 -10.32
N SER A 251 -24.39 1.34 -10.12
CA SER A 251 -25.23 1.60 -8.95
C SER A 251 -24.90 0.72 -7.75
N GLU A 252 -24.08 -0.32 -7.94
CA GLU A 252 -23.67 -1.21 -6.85
C GLU A 252 -22.68 -0.51 -5.90
N PRO A 253 -22.79 -0.73 -4.57
CA PRO A 253 -21.89 -0.14 -3.60
C PRO A 253 -20.49 -0.78 -3.66
N GLY A 254 -19.49 -0.11 -3.06
CA GLY A 254 -18.14 -0.66 -2.90
C GLY A 254 -17.24 -0.51 -4.13
N TRP A 255 -16.16 -1.30 -4.14
CA TRP A 255 -15.13 -1.33 -5.19
C TRP A 255 -15.56 -2.25 -6.34
N GLN A 256 -16.22 -1.66 -7.33
CA GLN A 256 -16.79 -2.38 -8.45
C GLN A 256 -15.85 -2.42 -9.64
N ARG A 257 -15.73 -3.61 -10.24
CA ARG A 257 -14.80 -3.87 -11.34
C ARG A 257 -15.22 -5.04 -12.21
N VAL A 258 -14.88 -4.94 -13.48
CA VAL A 258 -15.16 -5.93 -14.52
C VAL A 258 -13.85 -6.36 -15.15
N PHE A 259 -13.65 -7.66 -15.27
CA PHE A 259 -12.58 -8.29 -16.03
C PHE A 259 -13.16 -8.99 -17.26
N SER A 260 -12.47 -8.87 -18.39
CA SER A 260 -12.69 -9.73 -19.55
C SER A 260 -11.40 -10.12 -20.27
N SER A 261 -11.36 -11.35 -20.79
CA SER A 261 -10.25 -11.87 -21.60
C SER A 261 -10.36 -11.52 -23.10
N SER A 262 -11.45 -10.88 -23.53
CA SER A 262 -11.66 -10.43 -24.91
C SER A 262 -12.76 -9.36 -25.03
N GLN A 263 -12.54 -8.34 -25.86
CA GLN A 263 -13.55 -7.33 -26.25
C GLN A 263 -13.79 -7.34 -27.76
N LYS A 264 -15.07 -7.25 -28.18
CA LYS A 264 -15.45 -7.09 -29.60
C LYS A 264 -15.40 -5.64 -30.09
N SER A 265 -15.74 -4.70 -29.22
CA SER A 265 -15.86 -3.27 -29.55
C SER A 265 -15.07 -2.39 -28.57
N GLY A 266 -13.82 -2.81 -28.29
CA GLY A 266 -12.88 -2.10 -27.41
C GLY A 266 -12.64 -0.65 -27.83
N ARG A 267 -12.56 0.25 -26.83
CA ARG A 267 -12.45 1.70 -27.03
C ARG A 267 -11.11 2.24 -26.57
N GLY A 268 -10.59 3.20 -27.34
CA GLY A 268 -9.39 3.95 -27.05
C GLY A 268 -9.62 5.46 -27.11
N ARG A 269 -8.62 6.23 -26.68
CA ARG A 269 -8.71 7.70 -26.66
C ARG A 269 -8.94 8.28 -28.05
N ARG A 270 -9.72 9.37 -28.10
CA ARG A 270 -10.04 10.15 -29.32
C ARG A 270 -10.75 9.31 -30.39
N GLY A 271 -11.61 8.38 -29.96
CA GLY A 271 -12.43 7.55 -30.84
C GLY A 271 -11.66 6.45 -31.59
N ARG A 272 -10.43 6.13 -31.15
CA ARG A 272 -9.69 4.98 -31.68
C ARG A 272 -10.28 3.67 -31.14
N SER A 273 -10.17 2.58 -31.90
CA SER A 273 -10.49 1.24 -31.39
C SER A 273 -9.33 0.68 -30.58
N TRP A 274 -9.66 -0.08 -29.54
CA TRP A 274 -8.72 -0.98 -28.87
C TRP A 274 -8.89 -2.38 -29.46
N GLN A 275 -7.82 -2.92 -30.04
CA GLN A 275 -7.82 -4.27 -30.60
C GLN A 275 -7.36 -5.24 -29.50
N SER A 276 -8.12 -6.31 -29.29
CA SER A 276 -7.84 -7.35 -28.30
C SER A 276 -7.60 -8.66 -29.03
N GLU A 277 -6.51 -9.35 -28.71
CA GLU A 277 -6.27 -10.73 -29.09
C GLU A 277 -6.71 -11.69 -27.98
N SER A 278 -6.79 -12.98 -28.30
CA SER A 278 -7.17 -13.99 -27.32
C SER A 278 -6.12 -14.10 -26.22
N GLY A 279 -6.57 -13.89 -24.98
CA GLY A 279 -5.74 -13.98 -23.79
C GLY A 279 -5.15 -12.65 -23.35
N ASP A 280 -5.42 -11.55 -24.05
CA ASP A 280 -5.23 -10.19 -23.55
C ASP A 280 -6.12 -9.91 -22.34
N MET A 281 -5.89 -8.77 -21.69
CA MET A 281 -6.68 -8.34 -20.54
C MET A 281 -7.37 -7.02 -20.86
N ALA A 282 -8.69 -7.02 -20.73
CA ALA A 282 -9.53 -5.83 -20.77
C ALA A 282 -10.26 -5.71 -19.44
N CYS A 283 -10.13 -4.58 -18.76
CA CYS A 283 -10.74 -4.40 -17.44
C CYS A 283 -11.30 -2.99 -17.29
N THR A 284 -12.35 -2.83 -16.48
CA THR A 284 -12.88 -1.53 -16.10
C THR A 284 -13.18 -1.48 -14.61
N TRP A 285 -12.72 -0.41 -13.94
CA TRP A 285 -13.02 -0.09 -12.55
C TRP A 285 -13.94 1.13 -12.45
N LEU A 286 -14.75 1.18 -11.40
CA LEU A 286 -15.62 2.30 -11.08
C LEU A 286 -15.08 3.07 -9.87
N ILE A 287 -14.49 4.24 -10.13
CA ILE A 287 -13.98 5.12 -9.07
C ILE A 287 -14.99 6.23 -8.76
N PRO A 288 -14.93 6.88 -7.59
CA PRO A 288 -15.82 7.98 -7.23
C PRO A 288 -15.70 9.17 -8.20
N SER A 289 -16.84 9.76 -8.59
CA SER A 289 -16.87 10.96 -9.46
C SER A 289 -16.23 12.19 -8.84
N SER A 290 -16.18 12.30 -7.50
CA SER A 290 -15.45 13.38 -6.82
C SER A 290 -13.97 13.43 -7.21
N MET A 291 -13.38 12.31 -7.63
CA MET A 291 -11.98 12.30 -8.09
C MET A 291 -11.76 13.21 -9.30
N VAL A 292 -12.69 13.28 -10.25
CA VAL A 292 -12.57 14.16 -11.44
C VAL A 292 -13.05 15.58 -11.17
N GLU A 293 -13.67 15.84 -10.01
CA GLU A 293 -13.98 17.19 -9.52
C GLU A 293 -12.76 17.82 -8.85
N GLU A 294 -11.98 17.01 -8.13
CA GLU A 294 -10.79 17.43 -7.37
C GLU A 294 -9.50 17.38 -8.20
N CYS A 295 -9.40 16.45 -9.15
CA CYS A 295 -8.20 16.21 -9.96
C CYS A 295 -8.53 16.23 -11.46
N SER A 296 -7.58 16.68 -12.27
CA SER A 296 -7.75 16.60 -13.72
C SER A 296 -7.76 15.12 -14.19
N PRO A 297 -8.53 14.78 -15.25
CA PRO A 297 -8.49 13.43 -15.83
C PRO A 297 -7.08 13.01 -16.27
N GLY A 298 -6.25 13.96 -16.72
CA GLY A 298 -4.87 13.71 -17.13
C GLY A 298 -3.97 13.29 -15.96
N LEU A 299 -4.14 13.92 -14.79
CA LEU A 299 -3.46 13.53 -13.57
C LEU A 299 -3.86 12.12 -13.12
N ILE A 300 -5.16 11.83 -13.09
CA ILE A 300 -5.67 10.51 -12.70
C ILE A 300 -5.14 9.43 -13.66
N GLN A 301 -5.17 9.67 -14.97
CA GLN A 301 -4.61 8.76 -15.97
C GLN A 301 -3.13 8.48 -15.77
N THR A 302 -2.35 9.52 -15.46
CA THR A 302 -0.90 9.38 -15.26
C THR A 302 -0.59 8.62 -13.98
N ALA A 303 -1.34 8.88 -12.90
CA ALA A 303 -1.20 8.18 -11.63
C ALA A 303 -1.54 6.69 -11.77
N ILE A 304 -2.64 6.36 -12.48
CA ILE A 304 -3.00 4.98 -12.83
C ILE A 304 -1.88 4.34 -13.64
N GLY A 305 -1.40 5.02 -14.69
CA GLY A 305 -0.30 4.53 -15.51
C GLY A 305 0.93 4.20 -14.67
N ALA A 306 1.31 5.07 -13.74
CA ALA A 306 2.46 4.86 -12.87
C ALA A 306 2.31 3.63 -11.96
N VAL A 307 1.19 3.46 -11.25
CA VAL A 307 1.01 2.31 -10.33
C VAL A 307 0.80 0.99 -11.06
N VAL A 308 0.17 1.03 -12.24
CA VAL A 308 0.00 -0.17 -13.07
C VAL A 308 1.35 -0.59 -13.62
N SER A 309 2.13 0.35 -14.16
CA SER A 309 3.47 0.08 -14.66
C SER A 309 4.38 -0.49 -13.58
N ASP A 310 4.36 0.04 -12.35
CA ASP A 310 5.09 -0.56 -11.21
C ASP A 310 4.62 -2.00 -10.93
N ALA A 311 3.30 -2.22 -10.83
CA ALA A 311 2.73 -3.54 -10.52
C ALA A 311 3.09 -4.63 -11.55
N ILE A 312 3.22 -4.27 -12.84
CA ILE A 312 3.57 -5.20 -13.91
C ILE A 312 5.00 -5.03 -14.45
N ARG A 313 5.88 -4.35 -13.68
CA ARG A 313 7.32 -4.16 -13.98
C ARG A 313 7.58 -3.56 -15.36
N CYS A 314 6.87 -2.47 -15.64
CA CYS A 314 6.91 -1.70 -16.88
C CYS A 314 7.16 -0.22 -16.60
N ASN A 315 7.17 0.59 -17.65
CA ASN A 315 7.28 2.04 -17.59
C ASN A 315 5.97 2.71 -18.00
N VAL A 316 5.79 3.97 -17.61
CA VAL A 316 4.67 4.81 -18.04
C VAL A 316 5.15 5.85 -19.05
N LYS A 317 4.44 5.93 -20.18
CA LYS A 317 4.61 6.97 -21.18
C LYS A 317 3.45 7.96 -21.07
N TRP A 318 3.79 9.20 -20.73
CA TRP A 318 2.79 10.24 -20.50
C TRP A 318 1.87 10.40 -21.73
N PRO A 319 0.55 10.52 -21.53
CA PRO A 319 -0.14 10.63 -20.24
C PRO A 319 -0.80 9.34 -19.75
N ASN A 320 -0.77 8.25 -20.52
CA ASN A 320 -1.66 7.11 -20.26
C ASN A 320 -1.25 5.79 -20.91
N ASP A 321 -0.07 5.73 -21.54
CA ASP A 321 0.40 4.52 -22.23
C ASP A 321 1.33 3.75 -21.31
N ILE A 322 1.14 2.43 -21.25
CA ILE A 322 2.02 1.51 -20.51
C ILE A 322 2.97 0.91 -21.53
N VAL A 323 4.26 0.99 -21.25
CA VAL A 323 5.32 0.62 -22.19
C VAL A 323 6.38 -0.24 -21.51
N THR A 324 7.04 -1.10 -22.27
CA THR A 324 8.24 -1.82 -21.84
C THR A 324 9.42 -0.87 -21.65
N GLU A 325 10.54 -1.37 -21.11
CA GLU A 325 11.75 -0.58 -20.86
C GLU A 325 12.28 0.11 -22.13
N ASP A 326 12.17 -0.55 -23.29
CA ASP A 326 12.54 -0.04 -24.62
C ASP A 326 11.50 0.91 -25.25
N GLY A 327 10.42 1.22 -24.54
CA GLY A 327 9.37 2.13 -24.99
C GLY A 327 8.32 1.51 -25.92
N THR A 328 8.35 0.19 -26.15
CA THR A 328 7.33 -0.51 -26.94
C THR A 328 5.99 -0.56 -26.19
N LYS A 329 4.87 -0.33 -26.88
CA LYS A 329 3.55 -0.22 -26.24
C LYS A 329 3.03 -1.59 -25.80
N LEU A 330 2.69 -1.71 -24.52
CA LEU A 330 2.11 -2.89 -23.90
C LEU A 330 0.62 -2.72 -23.56
N GLY A 331 0.23 -1.50 -23.20
CA GLY A 331 -1.12 -1.25 -22.71
C GLY A 331 -1.53 0.22 -22.75
N GLY A 332 -2.75 0.48 -22.30
CA GLY A 332 -3.26 1.85 -22.20
C GLY A 332 -4.39 2.00 -21.20
N VAL A 333 -4.46 3.21 -20.65
CA VAL A 333 -5.49 3.64 -19.70
C VAL A 333 -6.46 4.61 -20.38
N LEU A 334 -7.77 4.40 -20.20
CA LEU A 334 -8.84 5.25 -20.69
C LEU A 334 -9.78 5.64 -19.53
N LEU A 335 -10.11 6.92 -19.43
CA LEU A 335 -11.15 7.40 -18.52
C LEU A 335 -12.38 7.82 -19.35
N GLU A 336 -13.55 7.37 -18.91
CA GLU A 336 -14.86 7.78 -19.43
C GLU A 336 -15.80 8.13 -18.25
N GLY A 337 -16.66 9.14 -18.43
CA GLY A 337 -17.67 9.51 -17.42
C GLY A 337 -17.33 10.78 -16.62
N GLY A 338 -18.02 10.97 -15.49
CA GLY A 338 -17.91 12.17 -14.63
C GLY A 338 -18.92 13.28 -14.92
N SER A 339 -19.74 13.16 -15.97
CA SER A 339 -20.82 14.11 -16.26
C SER A 339 -22.18 13.49 -15.95
N GLY A 340 -22.71 13.75 -14.75
CA GLY A 340 -24.09 13.41 -14.37
C GLY A 340 -24.32 12.04 -13.71
N GLY A 341 -23.28 11.25 -13.47
CA GLY A 341 -23.35 9.95 -12.77
C GLY A 341 -22.38 9.88 -11.58
N PRO A 342 -22.60 9.00 -10.59
CA PRO A 342 -21.83 8.98 -9.34
C PRO A 342 -20.41 8.42 -9.47
N ARG A 343 -20.08 7.78 -10.60
CA ARG A 343 -18.82 7.07 -10.83
C ARG A 343 -18.13 7.54 -12.11
N VAL A 344 -16.81 7.34 -12.16
CA VAL A 344 -15.97 7.45 -13.35
C VAL A 344 -15.46 6.06 -13.69
N LYS A 345 -15.47 5.72 -14.99
CA LYS A 345 -15.00 4.44 -15.49
C LYS A 345 -13.54 4.56 -15.88
N VAL A 346 -12.72 3.68 -15.33
CA VAL A 346 -11.29 3.54 -15.62
C VAL A 346 -11.10 2.23 -16.36
N GLY A 347 -10.93 2.31 -17.68
CA GLY A 347 -10.64 1.15 -18.51
C GLY A 347 -9.15 0.96 -18.71
N ILE A 348 -8.67 -0.28 -18.56
CA ILE A 348 -7.29 -0.66 -18.82
C ILE A 348 -7.28 -1.86 -19.77
N GLY A 349 -6.57 -1.69 -20.88
CA GLY A 349 -6.24 -2.77 -21.80
C GLY A 349 -4.75 -3.09 -21.74
N LEU A 350 -4.40 -4.35 -21.52
CA LEU A 350 -3.03 -4.84 -21.57
C LEU A 350 -2.93 -6.00 -22.57
N ASN A 351 -1.86 -6.00 -23.37
CA ASN A 351 -1.57 -7.10 -24.28
C ASN A 351 -0.86 -8.22 -23.53
N ARG A 352 -1.19 -9.47 -23.85
CA ARG A 352 -0.50 -10.63 -23.29
C ARG A 352 0.86 -10.84 -23.92
N LYS A 353 0.92 -10.78 -25.24
CA LYS A 353 2.11 -11.06 -26.05
C LYS A 353 2.45 -9.89 -26.95
N GLY A 354 3.72 -9.78 -27.30
CA GLY A 354 4.16 -8.88 -28.34
C GLY A 354 3.65 -9.30 -29.73
N GLY A 355 3.66 -8.34 -30.65
CA GLY A 355 3.06 -8.49 -31.97
C GLY A 355 3.14 -7.21 -32.80
N SER A 356 2.21 -7.07 -33.74
CA SER A 356 2.11 -5.86 -34.55
C SER A 356 0.65 -5.47 -34.79
N VAL A 357 0.33 -4.21 -34.50
CA VAL A 357 -0.99 -3.62 -34.77
C VAL A 357 -0.80 -2.43 -35.68
N ASP A 358 -1.49 -2.42 -36.83
CA ASP A 358 -1.37 -1.39 -37.87
C ASP A 358 0.09 -1.07 -38.29
N GLY A 359 0.96 -2.10 -38.27
CA GLY A 359 2.38 -1.98 -38.60
C GLY A 359 3.27 -1.39 -37.51
N MET A 360 2.73 -1.09 -36.32
CA MET A 360 3.50 -0.71 -35.14
C MET A 360 3.77 -1.93 -34.28
N ALA A 361 4.99 -2.04 -33.73
CA ALA A 361 5.33 -3.08 -32.77
C ALA A 361 4.58 -2.85 -31.46
N ILE A 362 4.06 -3.93 -30.88
CA ILE A 362 3.50 -3.97 -29.53
C ILE A 362 4.22 -5.04 -28.71
N ALA A 363 4.27 -4.85 -27.41
CA ALA A 363 4.80 -5.79 -26.42
C ALA A 363 3.64 -6.36 -25.59
N GLY A 364 3.92 -7.36 -24.76
CA GLY A 364 2.95 -7.93 -23.83
C GLY A 364 3.53 -8.18 -22.44
N TRP A 365 2.67 -8.41 -21.44
CA TRP A 365 3.15 -8.66 -20.07
C TRP A 365 4.00 -9.92 -19.93
N GLU A 366 3.94 -10.86 -20.89
CA GLU A 366 4.86 -12.01 -20.91
C GLU A 366 6.34 -11.58 -20.99
N ASP A 367 6.61 -10.40 -21.53
CA ASP A 367 7.96 -9.81 -21.59
C ASP A 367 8.41 -9.21 -20.25
N THR A 368 7.51 -9.03 -19.27
CA THR A 368 7.80 -8.31 -18.00
C THR A 368 7.58 -9.17 -16.76
N VAL A 369 6.38 -9.73 -16.60
CA VAL A 369 5.99 -10.59 -15.46
C VAL A 369 5.86 -12.05 -15.86
N GLY A 370 6.37 -12.42 -17.04
CA GLY A 370 6.41 -13.79 -17.54
C GLY A 370 5.03 -14.35 -17.89
N ALA A 371 4.93 -15.68 -17.99
CA ALA A 371 3.73 -16.41 -18.43
C ALA A 371 2.58 -16.44 -17.40
N SER A 372 2.39 -15.34 -16.67
CA SER A 372 1.28 -15.11 -15.73
C SER A 372 -0.06 -15.14 -16.46
N ARG A 373 -1.09 -15.72 -15.82
CA ARG A 373 -2.44 -15.75 -16.38
C ARG A 373 -3.05 -14.34 -16.33
N ALA A 374 -3.99 -14.04 -17.24
CA ALA A 374 -4.65 -12.73 -17.28
C ALA A 374 -5.33 -12.36 -15.95
N LEU A 375 -5.93 -13.32 -15.24
CA LEU A 375 -6.51 -13.10 -13.91
C LEU A 375 -5.46 -12.80 -12.81
N GLU A 376 -4.24 -13.32 -12.94
CA GLU A 376 -3.14 -13.00 -12.01
C GLU A 376 -2.65 -11.57 -12.23
N VAL A 377 -2.49 -11.17 -13.50
CA VAL A 377 -2.16 -9.79 -13.88
C VAL A 377 -3.28 -8.83 -13.45
N PHE A 378 -4.54 -9.23 -13.63
CA PHE A 378 -5.69 -8.48 -13.12
C PHE A 378 -5.60 -8.27 -11.61
N GLY A 379 -5.26 -9.30 -10.83
CA GLY A 379 -5.09 -9.18 -9.37
C GLY A 379 -4.01 -8.15 -8.99
N MET A 380 -2.89 -8.11 -9.71
CA MET A 380 -1.83 -7.11 -9.51
C MET A 380 -2.35 -5.69 -9.77
N VAL A 381 -3.08 -5.51 -10.88
CA VAL A 381 -3.64 -4.21 -11.28
C VAL A 381 -4.79 -3.76 -10.36
N ASP A 382 -5.67 -4.68 -9.96
CA ASP A 382 -6.77 -4.42 -9.03
C ASP A 382 -6.24 -3.93 -7.68
N THR A 383 -5.21 -4.62 -7.16
CA THR A 383 -4.53 -4.26 -5.92
C THR A 383 -3.91 -2.86 -5.99
N ALA A 384 -3.25 -2.53 -7.11
CA ALA A 384 -2.62 -1.23 -7.33
C ALA A 384 -3.65 -0.10 -7.45
N LEU A 385 -4.76 -0.32 -8.16
CA LEU A 385 -5.82 0.67 -8.31
C LEU A 385 -6.61 0.88 -7.01
N ALA A 386 -6.94 -0.19 -6.29
CA ALA A 386 -7.62 -0.09 -5.00
C ALA A 386 -6.78 0.71 -4.01
N SER A 387 -5.45 0.50 -4.00
CA SER A 387 -4.51 1.29 -3.18
C SER A 387 -4.67 2.82 -3.39
N LEU A 388 -5.02 3.26 -4.60
CA LEU A 388 -5.26 4.66 -4.92
C LEU A 388 -6.70 5.13 -4.68
N PHE A 389 -7.69 4.36 -5.14
CA PHE A 389 -9.05 4.86 -5.34
C PHE A 389 -10.13 4.12 -4.57
N GLU A 390 -9.82 2.99 -3.92
CA GLU A 390 -10.79 2.34 -3.06
C GLU A 390 -11.02 3.18 -1.79
N GLU A 391 -12.30 3.42 -1.52
CA GLU A 391 -12.77 4.14 -0.34
C GLU A 391 -13.01 3.15 0.79
N HIS A 392 -11.95 2.86 1.53
CA HIS A 392 -12.06 2.05 2.73
C HIS A 392 -12.43 2.93 3.93
N VAL A 393 -13.38 2.45 4.75
CA VAL A 393 -14.08 3.23 5.80
C VAL A 393 -13.13 3.83 6.86
N LEU A 394 -12.00 3.18 7.11
CA LEU A 394 -11.00 3.61 8.11
C LEU A 394 -9.94 4.57 7.57
N ILE A 395 -9.66 4.60 6.27
CA ILE A 395 -8.47 5.29 5.74
C ILE A 395 -8.86 6.50 4.89
N PRO A 396 -8.14 7.62 5.01
CA PRO A 396 -8.41 8.82 4.23
C PRO A 396 -8.06 8.57 2.76
N ARG A 397 -8.80 9.21 1.84
CA ARG A 397 -8.54 9.15 0.39
C ARG A 397 -7.14 9.65 0.05
N VAL A 398 -6.57 9.17 -1.05
CA VAL A 398 -5.29 9.68 -1.57
C VAL A 398 -5.47 11.13 -2.02
N SER A 399 -4.60 12.01 -1.53
CA SER A 399 -4.64 13.43 -1.87
C SER A 399 -4.16 13.70 -3.29
N ARG A 400 -4.59 14.83 -3.87
CA ARG A 400 -4.07 15.32 -5.16
C ARG A 400 -2.55 15.42 -5.18
N GLU A 401 -1.94 15.87 -4.08
CA GLU A 401 -0.48 16.01 -3.98
C GLU A 401 0.20 14.64 -4.06
N GLU A 402 -0.35 13.62 -3.42
CA GLU A 402 0.19 12.26 -3.50
C GLU A 402 0.02 11.69 -4.92
N LEU A 403 -1.13 11.91 -5.58
CA LEU A 403 -1.31 11.51 -6.97
C LEU A 403 -0.29 12.19 -7.91
N LEU A 404 0.06 13.46 -7.67
CA LEU A 404 1.12 14.16 -8.40
C LEU A 404 2.49 13.53 -8.15
N ARG A 405 2.82 13.19 -6.90
CA ARG A 405 4.08 12.51 -6.54
C ARG A 405 4.20 11.14 -7.19
N ILE A 406 3.13 10.34 -7.16
CA ILE A 406 3.05 9.02 -7.81
C ILE A 406 3.26 9.17 -9.32
N SER A 407 2.51 10.08 -9.95
CA SER A 407 2.60 10.36 -11.38
C SER A 407 4.02 10.75 -11.79
N TRP A 408 4.63 11.67 -11.05
CA TRP A 408 5.99 12.14 -11.37
C TRP A 408 7.04 11.06 -11.12
N ARG A 409 6.89 10.24 -10.08
CA ARG A 409 7.81 9.13 -9.79
C ARG A 409 7.85 8.13 -10.94
N GLY A 410 6.68 7.63 -11.37
CA GLY A 410 6.60 6.68 -12.48
C GLY A 410 7.13 7.25 -13.80
N LEU A 411 6.86 8.53 -14.10
CA LEU A 411 7.44 9.18 -15.29
C LEU A 411 8.95 9.35 -15.16
N SER A 412 9.45 9.74 -13.99
CA SER A 412 10.86 10.02 -13.76
C SER A 412 11.72 8.76 -13.93
N GLU A 413 11.21 7.59 -13.56
CA GLU A 413 11.89 6.30 -13.78
C GLU A 413 12.15 6.08 -15.27
N SER A 414 11.13 6.21 -16.12
CA SER A 414 11.30 6.12 -17.57
C SER A 414 12.20 7.22 -18.12
N LEU A 415 12.11 8.45 -17.61
CA LEU A 415 12.92 9.57 -18.11
C LEU A 415 14.39 9.46 -17.72
N SER A 416 14.70 8.81 -16.61
CA SER A 416 16.06 8.67 -16.08
C SER A 416 16.93 7.73 -16.93
N THR A 417 16.34 6.92 -17.80
CA THR A 417 17.07 6.08 -18.76
C THR A 417 17.56 6.85 -19.99
N GLY A 418 17.25 8.15 -20.10
CA GLY A 418 17.72 9.01 -21.18
C GLY A 418 16.80 9.05 -22.40
N THR A 419 15.54 8.63 -22.27
CA THR A 419 14.54 8.66 -23.35
C THR A 419 14.45 10.06 -24.00
N PRO A 420 14.84 10.22 -25.28
CA PRO A 420 14.83 11.52 -25.93
C PRO A 420 13.38 11.92 -26.25
N VAL A 421 13.00 13.14 -25.87
CA VAL A 421 11.69 13.70 -26.20
C VAL A 421 11.86 14.84 -27.19
N THR A 422 11.08 14.82 -28.26
CA THR A 422 11.08 15.88 -29.27
C THR A 422 9.70 16.48 -29.47
N ARG A 423 9.65 17.78 -29.71
CA ARG A 423 8.44 18.55 -30.02
C ARG A 423 8.70 19.36 -31.27
N SER A 424 7.87 19.18 -32.30
CA SER A 424 8.01 19.87 -33.59
C SER A 424 9.43 19.78 -34.21
N GLY A 425 10.15 18.70 -33.95
CA GLY A 425 11.52 18.46 -34.44
C GLY A 425 12.65 18.95 -33.51
N SER A 426 12.34 19.69 -32.45
CA SER A 426 13.33 20.15 -31.46
C SER A 426 13.39 19.24 -30.24
N SER A 427 14.59 19.06 -29.69
CA SER A 427 14.79 18.35 -28.43
C SER A 427 14.20 19.13 -27.26
N VAL A 428 13.47 18.45 -26.39
CA VAL A 428 12.87 19.01 -25.18
C VAL A 428 13.12 18.07 -24.02
N ARG A 429 13.28 18.63 -22.81
CA ARG A 429 13.48 17.85 -21.59
C ARG A 429 12.25 17.95 -20.70
N PRO A 430 11.55 16.85 -20.40
CA PRO A 430 10.55 16.84 -19.34
C PRO A 430 11.21 17.10 -17.98
N ILE A 431 10.64 18.01 -17.21
CA ILE A 431 11.20 18.46 -15.93
C ILE A 431 10.21 18.40 -14.75
N GLY A 432 8.94 18.12 -15.02
CA GLY A 432 7.93 18.03 -13.98
C GLY A 432 6.52 17.89 -14.55
N LEU A 433 5.56 17.87 -13.63
CA LEU A 433 4.14 18.01 -13.92
C LEU A 433 3.63 19.30 -13.28
N THR A 434 2.73 19.98 -13.97
CA THR A 434 1.89 21.00 -13.33
C THR A 434 0.90 20.35 -12.38
N GLU A 435 0.28 21.17 -11.54
CA GLU A 435 -0.81 20.81 -10.66
C GLU A 435 -1.99 20.07 -11.35
N ASP A 436 -2.22 20.34 -12.63
CA ASP A 436 -3.26 19.69 -13.44
C ASP A 436 -2.74 18.46 -14.21
N GLY A 437 -1.55 17.95 -13.89
CA GLY A 437 -0.96 16.78 -14.55
C GLY A 437 -0.46 17.03 -15.98
N ASN A 438 -0.40 18.30 -16.42
CA ASN A 438 0.21 18.67 -17.69
C ASN A 438 1.74 18.59 -17.60
N LEU A 439 2.40 18.15 -18.68
CA LEU A 439 3.84 17.96 -18.70
C LEU A 439 4.58 19.30 -18.83
N MET A 440 5.51 19.56 -17.93
CA MET A 440 6.41 20.71 -18.00
C MET A 440 7.68 20.33 -18.76
N LEU A 441 8.03 21.13 -19.75
CA LEU A 441 9.16 20.92 -20.64
C LEU A 441 10.13 22.08 -20.54
N HIS A 442 11.42 21.78 -20.67
CA HIS A 442 12.48 22.74 -20.88
C HIS A 442 13.06 22.57 -22.29
N SER A 443 13.07 23.66 -23.07
CA SER A 443 13.59 23.72 -24.43
C SER A 443 14.63 24.86 -24.55
N GLU A 444 15.23 25.03 -25.73
CA GLU A 444 16.11 26.18 -26.01
C GLU A 444 15.41 27.53 -25.87
N ILE A 445 14.08 27.58 -26.05
CA ILE A 445 13.28 28.81 -25.96
C ILE A 445 12.70 29.03 -24.55
N GLY A 446 12.95 28.11 -23.60
CA GLY A 446 12.59 28.24 -22.18
C GLY A 446 11.64 27.17 -21.68
N LEU A 447 10.83 27.53 -20.68
CA LEU A 447 9.85 26.64 -20.05
C LEU A 447 8.53 26.65 -20.81
N GLU A 448 8.01 25.45 -21.09
CA GLU A 448 6.76 25.24 -21.80
C GLU A 448 5.89 24.22 -21.05
N THR A 449 4.57 24.31 -21.21
CA THR A 449 3.61 23.31 -20.69
C THR A 449 2.84 22.68 -21.85
N VAL A 450 2.61 21.37 -21.76
CA VAL A 450 1.87 20.59 -22.76
C VAL A 450 0.72 19.83 -22.11
N ASP A 451 -0.48 20.03 -22.65
CA ASP A 451 -1.74 19.44 -22.22
C ASP A 451 -2.20 18.25 -23.10
N GLY A 452 -1.48 17.94 -24.18
CA GLY A 452 -1.81 16.85 -25.10
C GLY A 452 -0.63 16.11 -25.72
N VAL A 453 -0.78 14.79 -25.86
CA VAL A 453 0.23 13.85 -26.40
C VAL A 453 0.64 14.16 -27.84
N GLY A 454 -0.28 14.73 -28.63
CA GLY A 454 -0.14 14.89 -30.09
C GLY A 454 1.03 15.78 -30.51
N SER A 455 1.60 16.57 -29.60
CA SER A 455 2.76 17.41 -29.88
C SER A 455 4.11 16.75 -29.56
N LEU A 456 4.14 15.58 -28.92
CA LEU A 456 5.38 14.96 -28.44
C LEU A 456 5.70 13.66 -29.16
N ARG A 457 6.98 13.47 -29.49
CA ARG A 457 7.54 12.20 -29.93
C ARG A 457 8.60 11.75 -28.93
N TRP A 458 8.41 10.55 -28.41
CA TRP A 458 9.34 9.87 -27.52
C TRP A 458 10.17 8.94 -28.39
N GLY A 459 11.49 9.08 -28.37
CA GLY A 459 12.38 8.13 -29.03
C GLY A 459 12.50 6.86 -28.20
N ALA A 460 12.71 5.74 -28.89
CA ALA A 460 13.15 4.48 -28.29
C ALA A 460 14.68 4.47 -28.21
#